data_AF-A0A1Y3BNP8-F1
#
_entry.id   AF-A0A1Y3BNP8-F1
#
_cell.length_a   1.000
_cell.length_b   1.000
_cell.length_c   1.000
_cell.angle_alpha   90.00
_cell.angle_beta   90.00
_cell.angle_gamma   90.00
#
_symmetry.space_group_name_H-M   'P 1'
#
loop_
_entity.id
_entity.type
_entity.pdbx_description
1 polymer ?
#
loop_
_entity_poly.entity_id
_entity_poly.type
_entity_poly.pdbx_seq_one_letter_code
_entity_poly.pdbx_strand_id
1 'polypeptide(L)'
;MSTNPEADGIESRVIEFLENAIASTNESEKVSFLNKAQELVIHNDILDNFLDEILGFQNDKFSEVRKFVAGFIEATCRKDPDFFPKIIVNLSLMLADEVPNVLKRVIQALTQLYKIFLPWIATAKVNEEAESTGFVWNQIKNQVFSLIDLTENDGVRTQCVKFIEMVIICQTRADNFSKETDFSLDQIVNVDKKLIDIDALEDEAKQLFEQLINFQS
;
A
#
# COMPACT_ATOMS: atom_id res chain seq x y z
N MET A 1 3.04 37.54 -1.94
CA MET A 1 2.53 36.17 -1.74
C MET A 1 1.10 36.19 -2.18
N SER A 2 0.83 35.74 -3.40
CA SER A 2 -0.51 35.69 -3.96
C SER A 2 -0.99 34.26 -3.79
N THR A 3 -1.72 33.97 -2.71
CA THR A 3 -2.46 32.72 -2.58
C THR A 3 -3.62 32.75 -3.58
N ASN A 4 -3.84 31.63 -4.26
CA ASN A 4 -4.88 31.51 -5.28
C ASN A 4 -6.25 31.34 -4.57
N PRO A 5 -7.22 32.27 -4.69
CA PRO A 5 -8.46 32.23 -3.91
C PRO A 5 -9.30 30.96 -4.11
N GLU A 6 -9.15 30.30 -5.25
CA GLU A 6 -9.80 29.01 -5.54
C GLU A 6 -9.19 27.85 -4.74
N ALA A 7 -7.87 27.87 -4.53
CA ALA A 7 -7.18 26.86 -3.72
C ALA A 7 -7.60 26.96 -2.24
N ASP A 8 -7.68 28.19 -1.70
CA ASP A 8 -8.16 28.44 -0.34
C ASP A 8 -9.60 27.92 -0.12
N GLY A 9 -10.44 27.98 -1.16
CA GLY A 9 -11.80 27.44 -1.13
C GLY A 9 -11.88 25.92 -1.11
N ILE A 10 -10.96 25.24 -1.83
CA ILE A 10 -10.89 23.78 -1.85
C ILE A 10 -10.36 23.25 -0.51
N GLU A 11 -9.29 23.84 0.01
CA GLU A 11 -8.74 23.47 1.32
C GLU A 11 -9.77 23.63 2.44
N SER A 12 -10.48 24.75 2.47
CA SER A 12 -11.57 24.99 3.43
C SER A 12 -12.64 23.89 3.38
N ARG A 13 -12.95 23.38 2.19
CA ARG A 13 -13.95 22.33 2.00
C ARG A 13 -13.43 20.95 2.41
N VAL A 14 -12.15 20.67 2.19
CA VAL A 14 -11.49 19.46 2.72
C VAL A 14 -11.55 19.48 4.25
N ILE A 15 -11.18 20.61 4.87
CA ILE A 15 -11.24 20.80 6.33
C ILE A 15 -12.66 20.53 6.83
N GLU A 16 -13.69 21.13 6.20
CA GLU A 16 -15.09 20.90 6.56
C GLU A 16 -15.47 19.42 6.50
N PHE A 17 -15.05 18.68 5.47
CA PHE A 17 -15.32 17.25 5.39
C PHE A 17 -14.60 16.44 6.47
N LEU A 18 -13.34 16.77 6.78
CA LEU A 18 -12.58 16.09 7.82
C LEU A 18 -13.16 16.36 9.22
N GLU A 19 -13.55 17.59 9.52
CA GLU A 19 -14.21 17.96 10.78
C GLU A 19 -15.55 17.22 10.95
N ASN A 20 -16.36 17.16 9.88
CA ASN A 20 -17.61 16.40 9.87
C ASN A 20 -17.37 14.89 10.04
N ALA A 21 -16.30 14.35 9.44
CA ALA A 21 -15.91 12.95 9.64
C ALA A 21 -15.49 12.67 11.10
N ILE A 22 -14.75 13.58 11.74
CA ILE A 22 -14.37 13.47 13.15
C ILE A 22 -15.62 13.49 14.05
N ALA A 23 -16.55 14.42 13.80
CA ALA A 23 -17.76 14.60 14.60
C ALA A 23 -18.81 13.50 14.37
N SER A 24 -18.83 12.85 13.21
CA SER A 24 -19.84 11.85 12.88
C SER A 24 -19.74 10.61 13.76
N THR A 25 -20.88 10.21 14.31
CA THR A 25 -21.05 8.95 15.07
C THR A 25 -21.63 7.82 14.22
N ASN A 26 -21.90 8.07 12.93
CA ASN A 26 -22.44 7.12 11.98
C ASN A 26 -21.33 6.65 11.02
N GLU A 27 -21.12 5.33 10.92
CA GLU A 27 -20.08 4.75 10.07
C GLU A 27 -20.20 5.16 8.60
N SER A 28 -21.40 5.08 8.02
CA SER A 28 -21.64 5.38 6.60
C SER A 28 -21.44 6.86 6.29
N GLU A 29 -21.88 7.75 7.17
CA GLU A 29 -21.68 9.19 6.99
C GLU A 29 -20.19 9.56 7.08
N LYS A 30 -19.49 9.01 8.08
CA LYS A 30 -18.05 9.22 8.24
C LYS A 30 -17.28 8.80 7.00
N VAL A 31 -17.54 7.59 6.49
CA VAL A 31 -16.92 7.10 5.25
C VAL A 31 -17.30 7.99 4.05
N SER A 32 -18.53 8.49 3.97
CA SER A 32 -18.94 9.43 2.91
C SER A 32 -18.14 10.73 2.95
N PHE A 33 -17.94 11.33 4.13
CA PHE A 33 -17.12 12.55 4.27
C PHE A 33 -15.66 12.30 3.88
N LEU A 34 -15.09 11.19 4.34
CA LEU A 34 -13.72 10.79 4.01
C LEU A 34 -13.51 10.57 2.51
N ASN A 35 -14.46 9.95 1.80
CA ASN A 35 -14.40 9.80 0.35
C ASN A 35 -14.40 11.16 -0.38
N LYS A 36 -15.23 12.12 0.08
CA LYS A 36 -15.26 13.47 -0.50
C LYS A 36 -13.95 14.22 -0.25
N ALA A 37 -13.37 14.07 0.95
CA ALA A 37 -12.06 14.63 1.25
C ALA A 37 -10.97 14.02 0.35
N GLN A 38 -10.91 12.68 0.24
CA GLN A 38 -9.98 11.98 -0.64
C GLN A 38 -10.09 12.47 -2.10
N GLU A 39 -11.30 12.61 -2.62
CA GLU A 39 -11.53 13.10 -3.98
C GLU A 39 -10.90 14.47 -4.18
N LEU A 40 -11.15 15.42 -3.27
CA LEU A 40 -10.59 16.77 -3.38
C LEU A 40 -9.07 16.79 -3.25
N VAL A 41 -8.49 16.07 -2.29
CA VAL A 41 -7.04 16.14 -2.05
C VAL A 41 -6.23 15.49 -3.17
N ILE A 42 -6.73 14.39 -3.75
CA ILE A 42 -6.05 13.69 -4.85
C ILE A 42 -6.23 14.41 -6.19
N HIS A 43 -7.42 14.96 -6.48
CA HIS A 43 -7.67 15.62 -7.77
C HIS A 43 -7.04 17.01 -7.89
N ASN A 44 -6.87 17.72 -6.77
CA ASN A 44 -6.33 19.08 -6.76
C ASN A 44 -4.85 19.13 -6.35
N ASP A 45 -4.18 17.98 -6.23
CA ASP A 45 -2.77 17.85 -5.88
C ASP A 45 -2.39 18.60 -4.58
N ILE A 46 -3.28 18.61 -3.57
CA ILE A 46 -3.07 19.22 -2.23
C ILE A 46 -2.88 18.15 -1.14
N LEU A 47 -2.57 16.91 -1.54
CA LEU A 47 -2.48 15.75 -0.66
C LEU A 47 -1.52 15.92 0.51
N ASP A 48 -0.35 16.55 0.27
CA ASP A 48 0.66 16.78 1.31
C ASP A 48 0.12 17.58 2.50
N ASN A 49 -0.85 18.47 2.29
CA ASN A 49 -1.41 19.32 3.33
C ASN A 49 -2.39 18.57 4.26
N PHE A 50 -2.86 17.38 3.86
CA PHE A 50 -3.94 16.65 4.53
C PHE A 50 -3.62 15.17 4.78
N LEU A 51 -2.40 14.74 4.47
CA LEU A 51 -2.01 13.33 4.51
C LEU A 51 -2.17 12.77 5.93
N ASP A 52 -1.62 13.46 6.93
CA ASP A 52 -1.63 13.02 8.33
C ASP A 52 -3.05 13.01 8.90
N GLU A 53 -3.88 13.99 8.56
CA GLU A 53 -5.26 14.09 9.00
C GLU A 53 -6.10 12.90 8.50
N ILE A 54 -5.90 12.48 7.26
CA ILE A 54 -6.62 11.32 6.70
C ILE A 54 -6.05 10.02 7.27
N LEU A 55 -4.72 9.89 7.40
CA LEU A 55 -4.08 8.71 8.01
C LEU A 55 -4.45 8.54 9.48
N GLY A 56 -4.78 9.63 10.19
CA GLY A 56 -5.25 9.62 11.58
C GLY A 56 -6.48 8.73 11.82
N PHE A 57 -7.26 8.44 10.77
CA PHE A 57 -8.42 7.54 10.85
C PHE A 57 -8.05 6.04 10.83
N GLN A 58 -6.77 5.66 10.72
CA GLN A 58 -6.35 4.26 10.65
C GLN A 58 -6.72 3.44 11.90
N ASN A 59 -6.93 4.11 13.03
CA ASN A 59 -7.32 3.50 14.31
C ASN A 59 -8.79 3.80 14.68
N ASP A 60 -9.64 4.23 13.73
CA ASP A 60 -11.04 4.50 14.01
C ASP A 60 -11.78 3.24 14.48
N LYS A 61 -12.74 3.41 15.37
CA LYS A 61 -13.57 2.32 15.91
C LYS A 61 -14.32 1.54 14.83
N PHE A 62 -14.66 2.19 13.72
CA PHE A 62 -15.43 1.60 12.62
C PHE A 62 -14.51 0.90 11.62
N SER A 63 -14.78 -0.37 11.37
CA SER A 63 -13.97 -1.16 10.43
C SER A 63 -14.05 -0.63 9.00
N GLU A 64 -15.20 -0.07 8.58
CA GLU A 64 -15.31 0.51 7.23
C GLU A 64 -14.42 1.74 7.04
N VAL A 65 -14.19 2.50 8.12
CA VAL A 65 -13.29 3.67 8.10
C VAL A 65 -11.84 3.22 8.00
N ARG A 66 -11.43 2.21 8.76
CA ARG A 66 -10.07 1.64 8.64
C ARG A 66 -9.83 1.03 7.27
N LYS A 67 -10.82 0.33 6.69
CA LYS A 67 -10.75 -0.13 5.30
C LYS A 67 -10.64 1.02 4.29
N PHE A 68 -11.33 2.14 4.53
CA PHE A 68 -11.18 3.34 3.72
C PHE A 68 -9.72 3.83 3.76
N VAL A 69 -9.08 3.90 4.93
CA VAL A 69 -7.67 4.34 5.03
C VAL A 69 -6.72 3.45 4.23
N ALA A 70 -6.91 2.13 4.26
CA ALA A 70 -6.13 1.21 3.42
C ALA A 70 -6.32 1.51 1.92
N GLY A 71 -7.53 1.89 1.50
CA GLY A 71 -7.81 2.30 0.13
C GLY A 71 -7.27 3.68 -0.24
N PHE A 72 -7.26 4.61 0.71
CA PHE A 72 -6.64 5.92 0.54
C PHE A 72 -5.13 5.80 0.31
N ILE A 73 -4.43 5.02 1.15
CA ILE A 73 -3.00 4.70 0.97
C ILE A 73 -2.74 4.12 -0.43
N GLU A 74 -3.57 3.17 -0.86
CA GLU A 74 -3.46 2.57 -2.19
C GLU A 74 -3.63 3.61 -3.31
N ALA A 75 -4.62 4.51 -3.20
CA ALA A 75 -4.87 5.55 -4.18
C ALA A 75 -3.74 6.59 -4.23
N THR A 76 -3.21 6.97 -3.07
CA THR A 76 -2.08 7.89 -2.90
C THR A 76 -0.83 7.39 -3.62
N CYS A 77 -0.32 6.20 -3.28
CA CYS A 77 0.89 5.67 -3.91
C CYS A 77 0.70 5.30 -5.39
N ARG A 78 -0.55 5.06 -5.83
CA ARG A 78 -0.85 4.85 -7.25
C ARG A 78 -0.78 6.16 -8.05
N LYS A 79 -1.19 7.28 -7.45
CA LYS A 79 -1.11 8.60 -8.05
C LYS A 79 0.34 9.11 -8.05
N ASP A 80 1.02 8.95 -6.93
CA ASP A 80 2.41 9.37 -6.76
C ASP A 80 3.16 8.39 -5.81
N PRO A 81 4.03 7.52 -6.36
CA PRO A 81 4.84 6.59 -5.58
C PRO A 81 5.79 7.25 -4.58
N ASP A 82 6.14 8.53 -4.73
CA ASP A 82 7.04 9.23 -3.79
C ASP A 82 6.41 9.46 -2.41
N PHE A 83 5.13 9.10 -2.23
CA PHE A 83 4.49 9.02 -0.92
C PHE A 83 4.82 7.74 -0.12
N PHE A 84 5.44 6.71 -0.72
CA PHE A 84 5.78 5.48 0.01
C PHE A 84 6.50 5.74 1.33
N PRO A 85 7.56 6.58 1.40
CA PRO A 85 8.25 6.83 2.66
C PRO A 85 7.38 7.45 3.74
N LYS A 86 6.39 8.26 3.36
CA LYS A 86 5.50 8.95 4.29
C LYS A 86 4.43 8.03 4.89
N ILE A 87 4.07 6.94 4.21
CA ILE A 87 2.90 6.11 4.58
C ILE A 87 3.23 4.64 4.88
N ILE A 88 4.46 4.19 4.62
CA ILE A 88 4.84 2.77 4.77
C ILE A 88 4.67 2.26 6.20
N VAL A 89 4.89 3.12 7.20
CA VAL A 89 4.69 2.78 8.61
C VAL A 89 3.22 2.56 8.92
N ASN A 90 2.32 3.37 8.35
CA ASN A 90 0.87 3.20 8.50
C ASN A 90 0.42 1.84 7.92
N LEU A 91 0.91 1.47 6.73
CA LEU A 91 0.66 0.14 6.15
C LEU A 91 1.10 -1.01 7.08
N SER A 92 2.29 -0.90 7.64
CA SER A 92 2.83 -1.90 8.58
C SER A 92 1.96 -2.02 9.83
N LEU A 93 1.53 -0.90 10.41
CA LEU A 93 0.65 -0.92 11.59
C LEU A 93 -0.72 -1.52 11.28
N MET A 94 -1.29 -1.25 10.10
CA MET A 94 -2.59 -1.77 9.71
C MET A 94 -2.61 -3.29 9.45
N LEU A 95 -1.46 -3.94 9.24
CA LEU A 95 -1.38 -5.40 9.17
C LEU A 95 -1.64 -6.09 10.52
N ALA A 96 -1.60 -5.35 11.63
CA ALA A 96 -1.94 -5.85 12.95
C ALA A 96 -3.44 -5.73 13.30
N ASP A 97 -4.30 -5.32 12.35
CA ASP A 97 -5.74 -5.17 12.62
C ASP A 97 -6.40 -6.52 12.94
N GLU A 98 -7.07 -6.58 14.09
CA GLU A 98 -7.73 -7.80 14.55
C GLU A 98 -9.00 -8.15 13.75
N VAL A 99 -9.57 -7.19 13.01
CA VAL A 99 -10.78 -7.42 12.22
C VAL A 99 -10.40 -8.05 10.87
N PRO A 100 -10.80 -9.30 10.57
CA PRO A 100 -10.36 -9.99 9.36
C PRO A 100 -10.73 -9.27 8.07
N ASN A 101 -11.84 -8.54 8.04
CA ASN A 101 -12.25 -7.76 6.87
C ASN A 101 -11.34 -6.55 6.61
N VAL A 102 -10.78 -5.95 7.66
CA VAL A 102 -9.80 -4.87 7.52
C VAL A 102 -8.47 -5.45 7.05
N LEU A 103 -7.99 -6.52 7.71
CA LEU A 103 -6.75 -7.19 7.33
C LEU A 103 -6.76 -7.67 5.86
N LYS A 104 -7.88 -8.26 5.40
CA LYS A 104 -8.07 -8.60 3.98
C LYS A 104 -7.92 -7.37 3.06
N ARG A 105 -8.52 -6.23 3.42
CA ARG A 105 -8.44 -5.00 2.62
C ARG A 105 -7.03 -4.43 2.57
N VAL A 106 -6.28 -4.53 3.68
CA VAL A 106 -4.86 -4.12 3.76
C VAL A 106 -4.02 -5.00 2.85
N ILE A 107 -4.14 -6.34 2.92
CA ILE A 107 -3.39 -7.26 2.06
C ILE A 107 -3.74 -7.05 0.58
N GLN A 108 -5.01 -6.73 0.27
CA GLN A 108 -5.41 -6.34 -1.09
C GLN A 108 -4.70 -5.07 -1.57
N ALA A 109 -4.60 -4.04 -0.73
CA ALA A 109 -3.84 -2.83 -1.04
C ALA A 109 -2.36 -3.17 -1.28
N LEU A 110 -1.74 -3.94 -0.38
CA LEU A 110 -0.34 -4.39 -0.53
C LEU A 110 -0.09 -5.14 -1.83
N THR A 111 -1.03 -6.01 -2.24
CA THR A 111 -0.97 -6.73 -3.52
C THR A 111 -0.95 -5.75 -4.70
N GLN A 112 -1.79 -4.71 -4.67
CA GLN A 112 -1.80 -3.71 -5.74
C GLN A 112 -0.58 -2.79 -5.70
N LEU A 113 -0.06 -2.51 -4.51
CA LEU A 113 1.08 -1.63 -4.30
C LEU A 113 2.40 -2.30 -4.65
N TYR A 114 2.54 -3.62 -4.56
CA TYR A 114 3.83 -4.28 -4.80
C TYR A 114 4.39 -4.03 -6.20
N LYS A 115 3.54 -4.11 -7.22
CA LYS A 115 3.88 -3.78 -8.62
C LYS A 115 4.21 -2.30 -8.88
N ILE A 116 3.92 -1.42 -7.92
CA ILE A 116 4.22 0.02 -7.98
C ILE A 116 5.50 0.30 -7.18
N PHE A 117 5.60 -0.31 -6.01
CA PHE A 117 6.72 -0.20 -5.09
C PHE A 117 8.02 -0.69 -5.71
N LEU A 118 8.01 -1.86 -6.34
CA LEU A 118 9.24 -2.47 -6.84
C LEU A 118 9.92 -1.64 -7.96
N PRO A 119 9.20 -1.14 -8.99
CA PRO A 119 9.76 -0.16 -9.93
C PRO A 119 10.22 1.15 -9.26
N TRP A 120 9.46 1.64 -8.28
CA TRP A 120 9.79 2.88 -7.57
C TRP A 120 11.12 2.75 -6.82
N ILE A 121 11.26 1.74 -5.94
CA ILE A 121 12.48 1.56 -5.15
C ILE A 121 13.69 1.20 -6.02
N ALA A 122 13.46 0.59 -7.19
CA ALA A 122 14.51 0.30 -8.17
C ALA A 122 15.11 1.56 -8.82
N THR A 123 14.32 2.63 -8.92
CA THR A 123 14.69 3.89 -9.57
C THR A 123 14.92 5.03 -8.56
N ALA A 124 14.59 4.80 -7.30
CA ALA A 124 14.76 5.76 -6.22
C ALA A 124 16.23 6.13 -6.03
N LYS A 125 16.46 7.40 -5.66
CA LYS A 125 17.79 7.85 -5.25
C LYS A 125 18.14 7.20 -3.92
N VAL A 126 19.32 6.57 -3.86
CA VAL A 126 19.85 6.01 -2.62
C VAL A 126 20.03 7.10 -1.57
N ASN A 127 19.25 6.99 -0.50
CA ASN A 127 19.30 7.82 0.69
C ASN A 127 18.69 7.03 1.88
N GLU A 128 18.84 7.56 3.09
CA GLU A 128 18.36 6.92 4.32
C GLU A 128 16.84 6.64 4.30
N GLU A 129 16.07 7.54 3.71
CA GLU A 129 14.61 7.43 3.61
C GLU A 129 14.18 6.26 2.70
N ALA A 130 14.79 6.12 1.52
CA ALA A 130 14.54 5.03 0.59
C ALA A 130 15.00 3.68 1.17
N GLU A 131 16.17 3.63 1.79
CA GLU A 131 16.69 2.43 2.47
C GLU A 131 15.74 1.99 3.61
N SER A 132 15.29 2.94 4.45
CA SER A 132 14.32 2.68 5.52
C SER A 132 12.97 2.20 4.98
N THR A 133 12.48 2.82 3.90
CA THR A 133 11.23 2.41 3.25
C THR A 133 11.33 0.98 2.70
N GLY A 134 12.44 0.64 2.05
CA GLY A 134 12.75 -0.72 1.59
C GLY A 134 12.79 -1.74 2.74
N PHE A 135 13.42 -1.37 3.85
CA PHE A 135 13.46 -2.21 5.04
C PHE A 135 12.05 -2.49 5.60
N VAL A 136 11.23 -1.46 5.80
CA VAL A 136 9.85 -1.64 6.31
C VAL A 136 9.00 -2.44 5.33
N TRP A 137 9.16 -2.22 4.02
CA TRP A 137 8.46 -3.03 3.01
C TRP A 137 8.80 -4.52 3.11
N ASN A 138 10.07 -4.85 3.32
CA ASN A 138 10.49 -6.24 3.53
C ASN A 138 9.89 -6.84 4.81
N GLN A 139 9.74 -6.05 5.88
CA GLN A 139 9.04 -6.50 7.09
C GLN A 139 7.56 -6.80 6.81
N ILE A 140 6.87 -5.91 6.08
CA ILE A 140 5.48 -6.09 5.65
C ILE A 140 5.32 -7.38 4.84
N LYS A 141 6.20 -7.63 3.85
CA LYS A 141 6.18 -8.88 3.07
C LYS A 141 6.26 -10.10 3.98
N ASN A 142 7.26 -10.14 4.86
CA ASN A 142 7.49 -11.26 5.78
C ASN A 142 6.32 -11.49 6.74
N GLN A 143 5.67 -10.42 7.19
CA GLN A 143 4.44 -10.52 7.99
C GLN A 143 3.32 -11.18 7.21
N VAL A 144 3.06 -10.77 5.97
CA VAL A 144 2.02 -11.41 5.13
C VAL A 144 2.36 -12.86 4.81
N PHE A 145 3.63 -13.18 4.58
CA PHE A 145 4.07 -14.57 4.37
C PHE A 145 3.82 -15.42 5.61
N SER A 146 4.09 -14.89 6.81
CA SER A 146 3.82 -15.60 8.06
C SER A 146 2.32 -15.77 8.31
N LEU A 147 1.48 -14.82 7.87
CA LEU A 147 0.04 -14.87 8.07
C LEU A 147 -0.63 -16.06 7.39
N ILE A 148 -0.05 -16.63 6.31
CA ILE A 148 -0.65 -17.78 5.62
C ILE A 148 -0.82 -18.99 6.54
N ASP A 149 0.14 -19.20 7.44
CA ASP A 149 0.19 -20.32 8.38
C ASP A 149 -0.43 -19.96 9.74
N LEU A 150 -0.34 -18.69 10.14
CA LEU A 150 -0.78 -18.25 11.48
C LEU A 150 -2.28 -17.95 11.57
N THR A 151 -2.92 -17.53 10.48
CA THR A 151 -4.33 -17.15 10.52
C THR A 151 -5.25 -18.35 10.31
N GLU A 152 -6.29 -18.46 11.14
CA GLU A 152 -7.37 -19.43 10.95
C GLU A 152 -8.45 -18.93 9.96
N ASN A 153 -8.39 -17.66 9.55
CA ASN A 153 -9.38 -17.08 8.65
C ASN A 153 -9.07 -17.40 7.18
N ASP A 154 -9.88 -18.27 6.57
CA ASP A 154 -9.75 -18.65 5.14
C ASP A 154 -9.71 -17.45 4.18
N GLY A 155 -10.50 -16.42 4.49
CA GLY A 155 -10.54 -15.20 3.68
C GLY A 155 -9.22 -14.43 3.72
N VAL A 156 -8.56 -14.39 4.88
CA VAL A 156 -7.23 -13.77 5.05
C VAL A 156 -6.18 -14.63 4.36
N ARG A 157 -6.18 -15.97 4.57
CA ARG A 157 -5.28 -16.89 3.86
C ARG A 157 -5.36 -16.73 2.35
N THR A 158 -6.58 -16.62 1.81
CA THR A 158 -6.80 -16.38 0.37
C THR A 158 -6.16 -15.08 -0.10
N GLN A 159 -6.20 -14.00 0.68
CA GLN A 159 -5.50 -12.76 0.29
C GLN A 159 -3.98 -12.90 0.41
N CYS A 160 -3.47 -13.63 1.40
CA CYS A 160 -2.04 -13.91 1.54
C CYS A 160 -1.50 -14.65 0.31
N VAL A 161 -2.21 -15.69 -0.16
CA VAL A 161 -1.85 -16.43 -1.39
C VAL A 161 -1.78 -15.49 -2.60
N LYS A 162 -2.77 -14.61 -2.78
CA LYS A 162 -2.76 -13.62 -3.88
C LYS A 162 -1.61 -12.63 -3.78
N PHE A 163 -1.25 -12.22 -2.56
CA PHE A 163 -0.10 -11.37 -2.35
C PHE A 163 1.20 -12.09 -2.71
N ILE A 164 1.38 -13.32 -2.24
CA ILE A 164 2.56 -14.15 -2.56
C ILE A 164 2.67 -14.40 -4.06
N GLU A 165 1.56 -14.71 -4.73
CA GLU A 165 1.49 -14.85 -6.19
C GLU A 165 1.99 -13.57 -6.89
N MET A 166 1.49 -12.41 -6.48
CA MET A 166 1.95 -11.12 -7.01
C MET A 166 3.44 -10.89 -6.75
N VAL A 167 3.94 -11.30 -5.58
CA VAL A 167 5.36 -11.20 -5.26
C VAL A 167 6.20 -12.05 -6.21
N ILE A 168 5.84 -13.32 -6.39
CA ILE A 168 6.53 -14.25 -7.29
C ILE A 168 6.56 -13.68 -8.72
N ILE A 169 5.41 -13.20 -9.22
CA ILE A 169 5.33 -12.64 -10.57
C ILE A 169 6.27 -11.45 -10.73
N CYS A 170 6.26 -10.49 -9.80
CA CYS A 170 7.08 -9.28 -9.93
C CYS A 170 8.58 -9.54 -9.67
N GLN A 171 8.92 -10.63 -8.98
CA GLN A 171 10.30 -11.04 -8.66
C GLN A 171 10.83 -12.16 -9.57
N THR A 172 10.19 -12.41 -10.70
CA THR A 172 10.67 -13.38 -11.70
C THR A 172 11.01 -12.65 -13.00
N ARG A 173 11.99 -13.18 -13.74
CA ARG A 173 12.32 -12.70 -15.09
C ARG A 173 11.22 -13.13 -16.08
N ALA A 174 11.03 -12.35 -17.14
CA ALA A 174 10.08 -12.69 -18.18
C ALA A 174 10.53 -13.95 -18.93
N ASP A 175 9.54 -14.78 -19.27
CA ASP A 175 9.70 -15.96 -20.10
C ASP A 175 8.86 -15.84 -21.39
N ASN A 176 8.85 -16.90 -22.20
CA ASN A 176 8.09 -16.94 -23.45
C ASN A 176 6.55 -16.90 -23.26
N PHE A 177 6.04 -17.02 -22.03
CA PHE A 177 4.62 -16.99 -21.70
C PHE A 177 4.19 -15.69 -21.02
N SER A 178 5.16 -14.84 -20.69
CA SER A 178 4.95 -13.55 -20.04
C SER A 178 4.26 -12.58 -21.00
N LYS A 179 3.30 -11.79 -20.50
CA LYS A 179 2.65 -10.75 -21.31
C LYS A 179 3.52 -9.51 -21.33
N GLU A 180 3.54 -8.81 -22.47
CA GLU A 180 4.34 -7.58 -22.63
C GLU A 180 3.97 -6.47 -21.63
N THR A 181 2.73 -6.45 -21.13
CA THR A 181 2.25 -5.44 -20.17
C THR A 181 2.64 -5.73 -18.72
N ASP A 182 3.13 -6.92 -18.43
CA ASP A 182 3.38 -7.36 -17.06
C ASP A 182 4.77 -6.88 -16.60
N PHE A 183 4.88 -6.47 -15.33
CA PHE A 183 6.16 -6.14 -14.74
C PHE A 183 6.98 -7.42 -14.51
N SER A 184 8.28 -7.35 -14.77
CA SER A 184 9.25 -8.42 -14.47
C SER A 184 10.59 -7.84 -14.05
N LEU A 185 11.45 -8.67 -13.45
CA LEU A 185 12.80 -8.24 -13.04
C LEU A 185 13.66 -7.70 -14.19
N ASP A 186 13.38 -8.08 -15.44
CA ASP A 186 14.12 -7.60 -16.61
C ASP A 186 13.93 -6.10 -16.87
N GLN A 187 12.87 -5.50 -16.31
CA GLN A 187 12.60 -4.07 -16.39
C GLN A 187 13.42 -3.27 -15.36
N ILE A 188 14.05 -3.93 -14.38
CA ILE A 188 14.93 -3.28 -13.40
C ILE A 188 16.34 -3.17 -13.99
N VAL A 189 16.71 -1.95 -14.39
CA VAL A 189 18.03 -1.67 -14.99
C VAL A 189 18.79 -0.69 -14.10
N ASN A 190 20.08 -0.95 -13.86
CA ASN A 190 20.98 -0.06 -13.10
C ASN A 190 20.53 0.23 -11.65
N VAL A 191 20.16 -0.80 -10.89
CA VAL A 191 19.78 -0.64 -9.49
C VAL A 191 21.00 -0.65 -8.56
N ASP A 192 20.96 0.19 -7.53
CA ASP A 192 21.94 0.12 -6.45
C ASP A 192 21.62 -1.07 -5.53
N LYS A 193 22.61 -1.93 -5.29
CA LYS A 193 22.49 -3.12 -4.45
C LYS A 193 22.07 -2.81 -3.01
N LYS A 194 22.19 -1.57 -2.55
CA LYS A 194 21.67 -1.14 -1.25
C LYS A 194 20.15 -1.10 -1.19
N LEU A 195 19.47 -0.85 -2.31
CA LEU A 195 18.02 -0.75 -2.37
C LEU A 195 17.40 -2.07 -2.84
N ILE A 196 17.97 -2.70 -3.87
CA ILE A 196 17.49 -3.98 -4.39
C ILE A 196 18.66 -4.87 -4.77
N ASP A 197 18.60 -6.13 -4.33
CA ASP A 197 19.40 -7.21 -4.87
C ASP A 197 18.51 -8.13 -5.73
N ILE A 198 18.71 -8.07 -7.05
CA ILE A 198 17.89 -8.80 -8.03
C ILE A 198 18.03 -10.32 -7.84
N ASP A 199 19.23 -10.80 -7.52
CA ASP A 199 19.46 -12.23 -7.34
C ASP A 199 18.75 -12.72 -6.07
N ALA A 200 18.76 -11.90 -5.01
CA ALA A 200 18.03 -12.20 -3.77
C ALA A 200 16.51 -12.19 -3.97
N LEU A 201 15.97 -11.27 -4.79
CA LEU A 201 14.54 -11.28 -5.15
C LEU A 201 14.18 -12.55 -5.92
N GLU A 202 14.97 -12.94 -6.92
CA GLU A 202 14.68 -14.15 -7.70
C GLU A 202 14.76 -15.43 -6.83
N ASP A 203 15.68 -15.48 -5.87
CA ASP A 203 15.76 -16.58 -4.92
C ASP A 203 14.60 -16.59 -3.90
N GLU A 204 14.14 -15.41 -3.43
CA GLU A 204 12.93 -15.29 -2.60
C GLU A 204 11.69 -15.79 -3.37
N ALA A 205 11.55 -15.43 -4.64
CA ALA A 205 10.45 -15.89 -5.50
C ALA A 205 10.42 -17.42 -5.63
N LYS A 206 11.58 -18.07 -5.84
CA LYS A 206 11.67 -19.54 -5.92
C LYS A 206 11.22 -20.19 -4.61
N GLN A 207 11.70 -19.70 -3.47
CA GLN A 207 11.32 -20.22 -2.15
C GLN A 207 9.83 -20.08 -1.88
N LEU A 208 9.24 -18.92 -2.21
CA LEU A 208 7.81 -18.68 -2.06
C LEU A 208 6.97 -19.58 -2.97
N PHE A 209 7.43 -19.84 -4.19
CA PHE A 209 6.77 -20.74 -5.12
C PHE A 209 6.75 -22.19 -4.59
N GLU A 210 7.88 -22.67 -4.07
CA GLU A 210 7.94 -23.99 -3.40
C GLU A 210 7.02 -24.06 -2.18
N GLN A 211 6.96 -23.00 -1.37
CA GLN A 211 6.06 -22.92 -0.23
C GLN A 211 4.58 -23.02 -0.67
N LEU A 212 4.19 -22.33 -1.75
CA LEU A 212 2.83 -22.41 -2.29
C LEU A 212 2.47 -23.80 -2.84
N ILE A 213 3.42 -24.50 -3.48
CA ILE A 213 3.20 -25.89 -3.92
C ILE A 213 2.92 -26.80 -2.72
N ASN A 214 3.73 -26.66 -1.66
CA ASN A 214 3.57 -27.45 -0.44
C ASN A 214 2.28 -27.11 0.30
N PHE A 215 1.81 -25.86 0.24
CA PHE A 215 0.54 -25.44 0.83
C PHE A 215 -0.69 -26.04 0.12
N GLN A 216 -0.59 -26.36 -1.17
CA GLN A 216 -1.67 -26.98 -1.96
C GLN A 216 -1.68 -28.52 -1.88
N SER A 217 -0.63 -29.12 -1.32
CA SER A 217 -0.42 -30.57 -1.23
C SER A 217 -1.00 -31.15 0.07
#